data_AF-A0A8D0F0G5-F1
#
_entry.id   AF-A0A8D0F0G5-F1
#
_cell.length_a   1.000
_cell.length_b   1.000
_cell.length_c   1.000
_cell.angle_alpha   90.00
_cell.angle_beta   90.00
_cell.angle_gamma   90.00
#
_symmetry.space_group_name_H-M   'P 1'
#
loop_
_entity.id
_entity.type
_entity.pdbx_description
1 polymer ?
#
loop_
_entity_poly.entity_id
_entity_poly.type
_entity_poly.pdbx_seq_one_letter_code
_entity_poly.pdbx_strand_id
1 'polypeptide(L)'
;MRLNEDPNVQGLALDLPESLYSSKVLNAVKPEKDVDGLSDVNLGRLVRGDAYDCLVPPTVSALLALLESRSSGWPSKGGEFM
;
A
#
# COMPACT_ATOMS: atom_id res chain seq x y z
N MET A 1 2.47 18.45 8.12
CA MET A 1 1.05 18.23 7.79
C MET A 1 0.32 17.99 9.12
N ARG A 2 -0.60 18.88 9.55
CA ARG A 2 -1.15 18.84 10.93
C ARG A 2 -1.88 17.54 11.27
N LEU A 3 -2.51 16.92 10.27
CA LEU A 3 -3.26 15.66 10.41
C LEU A 3 -2.37 14.44 10.71
N ASN A 4 -1.08 14.49 10.38
CA ASN A 4 -0.14 13.43 10.77
C ASN A 4 -0.02 13.31 12.30
N GLU A 5 -0.17 14.42 13.02
CA GLU A 5 -0.02 14.46 14.48
C GLU A 5 -1.35 14.30 15.22
N ASP A 6 -2.49 14.33 14.53
CA ASP A 6 -3.80 14.17 15.18
C ASP A 6 -4.03 12.70 15.56
N PRO A 7 -4.14 12.35 16.85
CA PRO A 7 -4.37 10.97 17.27
C PRO A 7 -5.75 10.43 16.88
N ASN A 8 -6.70 11.30 16.53
CA ASN A 8 -8.03 10.90 16.06
C ASN A 8 -8.08 10.60 14.56
N VAL A 9 -6.98 10.81 13.84
CA VAL A 9 -6.85 10.52 12.41
C VAL A 9 -5.99 9.27 12.24
N GLN A 10 -6.60 8.19 11.75
CA GLN A 10 -5.95 6.89 11.58
C GLN A 10 -5.29 6.75 10.19
N GLY A 11 -5.73 7.52 9.21
CA GLY A 11 -5.25 7.42 7.84
C GLY A 11 -5.43 8.70 7.04
N LEU A 12 -4.62 8.86 6.01
CA LEU A 12 -4.55 9.99 5.10
C LEU A 12 -4.35 9.47 3.68
N ALA A 13 -5.28 9.83 2.81
CA ALA A 13 -5.17 9.65 1.37
C ALA A 13 -4.91 11.00 0.70
N LEU A 14 -4.12 11.01 -0.36
CA LEU A 14 -3.85 12.20 -1.16
C LEU A 14 -4.85 12.24 -2.32
N ASP A 15 -5.73 13.23 -2.32
CA ASP A 15 -6.62 13.54 -3.44
C ASP A 15 -6.03 14.69 -4.26
N LEU A 16 -5.03 14.35 -5.08
CA LEU A 16 -4.28 15.29 -5.92
C LEU A 16 -4.15 14.72 -7.33
N PRO A 17 -3.94 15.56 -8.36
CA PRO A 17 -3.52 15.08 -9.67
C PRO A 17 -2.20 14.31 -9.58
N GLU A 18 -2.10 13.18 -10.29
CA GLU A 18 -0.91 12.32 -10.30
C GLU A 18 0.37 13.07 -10.70
N SER A 19 0.25 14.10 -11.55
CA SER A 19 1.36 14.98 -11.94
C SER A 19 2.02 15.72 -10.76
N LEU A 20 1.36 15.79 -9.60
CA LEU A 20 1.87 16.40 -8.37
C LEU A 20 2.49 15.39 -7.40
N TYR A 21 2.51 14.09 -7.73
CA TYR A 21 3.01 13.01 -6.87
C TYR A 21 4.54 12.96 -6.90
N SER A 22 5.16 14.01 -6.35
CA SER A 22 6.59 13.99 -6.09
C SER A 22 6.90 13.14 -4.86
N SER A 23 8.11 12.57 -4.76
CA SER A 23 8.58 11.88 -3.56
C SER A 23 8.40 12.74 -2.30
N LYS A 24 8.61 14.07 -2.39
CA LYS A 24 8.37 14.99 -1.26
C LYS A 24 6.91 15.01 -0.81
N VAL A 25 5.96 14.97 -1.75
CA VAL A 25 4.51 14.98 -1.46
C VAL A 25 4.09 13.63 -0.88
N LEU A 26 4.49 12.53 -1.52
CA LEU A 26 4.16 11.18 -1.05
C LEU A 26 4.72 10.90 0.36
N ASN A 27 5.96 11.29 0.62
CA ASN A 27 6.59 11.12 1.94
C ASN A 27 6.20 12.22 2.96
N ALA A 28 5.32 13.15 2.60
CA ALA A 28 4.79 14.12 3.57
C ALA A 28 3.75 13.49 4.51
N VAL A 29 3.11 12.39 4.09
CA VAL A 29 2.23 11.57 4.93
C VAL A 29 3.09 10.61 5.76
N LYS A 30 2.81 10.49 7.06
CA LYS A 30 3.51 9.52 7.91
C LYS A 30 3.24 8.09 7.41
N PRO A 31 4.23 7.19 7.35
CA PRO A 31 4.04 5.83 6.85
C PRO A 31 2.90 5.06 7.55
N GLU A 32 2.71 5.30 8.84
CA GLU A 32 1.67 4.64 9.64
C GLU A 32 0.25 5.14 9.32
N LYS A 33 0.13 6.25 8.59
CA LYS A 33 -1.13 6.88 8.18
C LYS A 33 -1.29 6.91 6.65
N ASP A 34 -0.34 6.40 5.88
CA ASP A 34 -0.33 6.41 4.42
C ASP A 34 -1.21 5.28 3.87
N VAL A 35 -2.52 5.53 3.79
CA VAL A 35 -3.49 4.51 3.33
C VAL A 35 -3.38 4.23 1.83
N ASP A 36 -2.74 5.13 1.07
CA ASP A 36 -2.43 4.91 -0.34
C ASP A 36 -1.25 3.94 -0.51
N GLY A 37 -0.42 3.77 0.52
CA GLY A 37 0.75 2.89 0.52
C GLY A 37 1.86 3.34 -0.42
N LEU A 38 1.89 4.63 -0.79
CA LEU A 38 2.77 5.18 -1.84
C LEU A 38 4.02 5.89 -1.29
N SER A 39 4.16 6.03 0.03
CA SER A 39 5.41 6.52 0.62
C SER A 39 6.55 5.54 0.33
N ASP A 40 7.78 6.07 0.25
CA ASP A 40 8.96 5.24 -0.04
C ASP A 40 9.19 4.16 1.02
N VAL A 41 8.75 4.41 2.26
CA VAL A 41 8.80 3.44 3.35
C VAL A 41 7.84 2.27 3.11
N ASN A 42 6.57 2.54 2.82
CA ASN A 42 5.58 1.49 2.59
C ASN A 42 5.88 0.71 1.30
N LEU A 43 6.21 1.39 0.21
CA LEU A 43 6.66 0.73 -1.03
C LEU A 43 7.93 -0.09 -0.81
N GLY A 44 8.89 0.45 -0.06
CA GLY A 44 10.14 -0.23 0.25
C GLY A 44 9.93 -1.51 1.07
N ARG A 45 9.00 -1.52 2.02
CA ARG A 45 8.60 -2.72 2.78
C ARG A 45 7.89 -3.73 1.89
N LEU A 46 6.94 -3.27 1.07
CA LEU A 46 6.21 -4.13 0.12
C LEU A 46 7.17 -4.86 -0.83
N VAL A 47 8.14 -4.15 -1.43
CA VAL A 47 9.10 -4.74 -2.36
C VAL A 47 10.02 -5.78 -1.70
N ARG A 48 10.30 -5.63 -0.39
CA ARG A 48 11.08 -6.62 0.37
C ARG A 48 10.30 -7.87 0.75
N GLY A 49 8.97 -7.86 0.58
CA GLY A 49 8.08 -8.91 1.07
C GLY A 49 7.66 -8.73 2.53
N ASP A 50 7.94 -7.58 3.14
CA ASP A 50 7.55 -7.26 4.52
C ASP A 50 6.09 -6.75 4.58
N ALA A 51 5.17 -7.46 3.89
CA ALA A 51 3.79 -7.00 3.69
C ALA A 51 3.00 -6.86 5.00
N TYR A 52 3.35 -7.64 6.04
CA TYR A 52 2.72 -7.60 7.35
C TYR A 52 2.94 -6.29 8.11
N ASP A 53 3.98 -5.52 7.75
CA ASP A 53 4.38 -4.30 8.46
C ASP A 53 4.28 -3.06 7.56
N CYS A 54 3.48 -3.11 6.49
CA CYS A 54 3.27 -1.97 5.61
C CYS A 54 1.80 -1.82 5.17
N LEU A 55 1.43 -0.58 4.87
CA LEU A 55 0.16 -0.32 4.18
C LEU A 55 0.38 -0.58 2.68
N VAL A 56 -0.27 -1.62 2.17
CA VAL A 56 -0.19 -2.04 0.77
C VAL A 56 -1.14 -1.17 -0.07
N PRO A 57 -0.70 -0.65 -1.23
CA PRO A 57 -1.57 0.13 -2.10
C PRO A 57 -2.87 -0.61 -2.42
N PRO A 58 -4.06 0.02 -2.29
CA PRO A 58 -5.35 -0.65 -2.50
C PRO A 58 -5.47 -1.34 -3.86
N THR A 59 -4.87 -0.77 -4.91
CA THR A 59 -4.83 -1.35 -6.26
C THR A 59 -4.04 -2.65 -6.31
N VAL A 60 -2.91 -2.73 -5.62
CA VAL A 60 -2.09 -3.95 -5.53
C VAL A 60 -2.85 -5.02 -4.76
N SER A 61 -3.45 -4.66 -3.62
CA SER A 61 -4.29 -5.56 -2.82
C SER A 61 -5.46 -6.12 -3.63
N ALA A 62 -6.15 -5.28 -4.41
CA ALA A 62 -7.24 -5.71 -5.27
C ALA A 62 -6.77 -6.68 -6.37
N LEU A 63 -5.64 -6.40 -7.01
CA LEU A 63 -5.07 -7.30 -8.02
C LEU A 63 -4.71 -8.67 -7.42
N LEU A 64 -4.08 -8.70 -6.24
CA LEU A 64 -3.75 -9.96 -5.55
C LEU A 64 -5.00 -10.76 -5.20
N ALA A 65 -6.02 -10.11 -4.64
CA ALA A 65 -7.30 -10.74 -4.34
C ALA A 65 -7.98 -11.33 -5.59
N LEU A 66 -7.91 -10.62 -6.72
CA LEU A 66 -8.42 -11.13 -8.00
C LEU A 66 -7.64 -12.36 -8.48
N LEU A 67 -6.31 -12.34 -8.41
CA LEU A 67 -5.48 -13.49 -8.78
C LEU A 67 -5.76 -14.70 -7.89
N GLU A 68 -5.89 -14.51 -6.58
CA GLU A 68 -6.21 -15.57 -5.63
C GLU A 68 -7.59 -16.18 -5.91
N SER A 69 -8.60 -15.34 -6.18
CA SER A 69 -9.95 -15.79 -6.53
C SER A 69 -10.02 -16.65 -7.80
N ARG A 70 -9.05 -16.49 -8.72
CA ARG A 70 -8.94 -17.28 -9.95
C ARG A 70 -8.11 -18.54 -9.75
N SER A 71 -7.20 -18.53 -8.79
CA SER A 71 -6.32 -19.65 -8.43
C SER A 71 -7.08 -20.80 -7.79
N SER A 72 -8.17 -20.52 -7.07
CA SER A 72 -9.06 -21.54 -6.50
C SER A 72 -9.83 -22.37 -7.54
N GLY A 73 -9.85 -21.93 -8.81
CA GLY A 73 -10.40 -22.68 -9.96
C GLY A 73 -9.37 -23.14 -11.00
N TRP A 74 -8.08 -22.86 -10.79
CA TRP A 74 -6.99 -23.23 -11.69
C TRP A 74 -6.15 -24.35 -11.05
N PRO A 75 -5.77 -25.43 -11.75
CA PRO A 75 -4.92 -26.46 -11.16
C PRO A 75 -3.51 -25.89 -10.98
N SER A 76 -3.23 -25.29 -9.83
CA SER A 76 -1.90 -24.82 -9.46
C SER A 76 -1.04 -26.02 -9.06
N LYS A 77 -0.22 -26.49 -10.02
CA LYS A 77 0.99 -27.23 -9.64
C LYS A 77 2.01 -26.25 -9.07
N GLY A 78 2.06 -26.19 -7.75
CA GLY A 78 3.25 -25.83 -6.97
C GLY A 78 3.46 -24.34 -6.73
N GLY A 79 3.57 -24.00 -5.44
CA GLY A 79 4.23 -22.78 -4.97
C GLY A 79 3.37 -21.99 -3.99
N GLU A 80 3.58 -22.25 -2.69
CA GLU A 80 3.20 -21.35 -1.61
C GLU A 80 3.68 -19.93 -1.95
N PHE A 81 2.77 -18.96 -1.88
CA PHE A 81 3.15 -17.58 -1.68
C PHE A 81 2.95 -17.30 -0.20
N MET A 82 4.08 -17.09 0.47
CA MET A 82 4.21 -16.64 1.86
C MET A 82 3.26 -15.50 2.20
#